data_AF-A0A2L2XG77-F1
#
_entry.id   AF-A0A2L2XG77-F1
#
_cell.length_a   1.000
_cell.length_b   1.000
_cell.length_c   1.000
_cell.angle_alpha   90.00
_cell.angle_beta   90.00
_cell.angle_gamma   90.00
#
_symmetry.space_group_name_H-M   'P 1'
#
loop_
_entity.id
_entity.type
_entity.pdbx_description
1 polymer ?
#
loop_
_entity_poly.entity_id
_entity_poly.type
_entity_poly.pdbx_seq_one_letter_code
_entity_poly.pdbx_strand_id
1 'polypeptide(L)'
;MPARKHDHRVEEILGLLGQGKTREEAARELGYKGYKSLHIKMTRHGFRWDRNAGRYLPVCKEKALTCPCPRQEPLGRAARIIELIGQGIGAKKAAQTLRFSDHREMAAYMAGKGYRWDPVQSNYFVRAKENIAEEKSGEQCLESAETDYTGSNNAGLFPNATRYLPLLEWLTAKQDKLEELLSGQDDSYNIPRFVIPGGFITKGVHMSQRLDQMVRDFSQEKKVSQREIFEVALVDFFRKYGYRREIDAMLKMTY
;
A
#
# COMPACT_ATOMS: atom_id res chain seq x y z
N MET A 1 23.14 -6.44 8.24
CA MET A 1 23.88 -5.48 9.10
C MET A 1 25.34 -5.42 8.66
N PRO A 2 25.81 -4.35 7.98
CA PRO A 2 27.24 -4.10 7.86
C PRO A 2 27.75 -3.40 9.13
N ALA A 3 28.84 -3.92 9.71
CA ALA A 3 29.44 -3.46 10.96
C ALA A 3 29.73 -1.95 10.96
N ARG A 4 29.06 -1.20 11.85
CA ARG A 4 29.33 0.22 12.12
C ARG A 4 30.66 0.32 12.88
N LYS A 5 31.65 1.03 12.34
CA LYS A 5 32.81 1.48 13.14
C LYS A 5 32.29 2.41 14.22
N HIS A 6 32.22 1.94 15.46
CA HIS A 6 31.93 2.74 16.65
C HIS A 6 33.14 3.66 16.90
N ASP A 7 32.97 4.96 16.68
CA ASP A 7 33.99 5.95 17.07
C ASP A 7 33.67 6.37 18.51
N HIS A 8 34.48 5.92 19.46
CA HIS A 8 34.30 6.13 20.91
C HIS A 8 33.98 7.58 21.28
N ARG A 9 34.59 8.55 20.56
CA ARG A 9 34.34 9.97 20.82
C ARG A 9 32.93 10.43 20.44
N VAL A 10 32.27 9.75 19.49
CA VAL A 10 30.87 10.06 19.12
C VAL A 10 29.94 9.65 20.26
N GLU A 11 30.19 8.50 20.88
CA GLU A 11 29.44 8.00 22.03
C GLU A 11 29.65 8.90 23.27
N GLU A 12 30.88 9.35 23.53
CA GLU A 12 31.18 10.34 24.57
C GLU A 12 30.38 11.64 24.37
N ILE A 13 30.33 12.16 23.15
CA ILE A 13 29.56 13.39 22.85
C ILE A 13 28.06 13.15 23.07
N LEU A 14 27.52 12.01 22.65
CA LEU A 14 26.11 11.68 22.88
C LEU A 14 25.80 11.54 24.38
N GLY A 15 26.72 10.98 25.16
CA GLY A 15 26.62 10.87 26.61
C GLY A 15 26.61 12.23 27.31
N LEU A 16 27.54 13.14 26.97
CA LEU A 16 27.58 14.50 27.55
C LEU A 16 26.32 15.30 27.22
N LEU A 17 25.76 15.14 26.02
CA LEU A 17 24.51 15.78 25.62
C LEU A 17 23.29 15.17 26.34
N GLY A 18 23.31 13.85 26.58
CA GLY A 18 22.27 13.17 27.38
C GLY A 18 22.25 13.62 28.85
N GLN A 19 23.38 14.09 29.38
CA GLN A 19 23.49 14.71 30.70
C GLN A 19 22.99 16.16 30.74
N GLY A 20 22.51 16.70 29.61
CA GLY A 20 21.96 18.06 29.51
C GLY A 20 23.01 19.16 29.29
N LYS A 21 24.29 18.80 29.04
CA LYS A 21 25.34 19.79 28.73
C LYS A 21 25.11 20.41 27.36
N THR A 22 25.47 21.68 27.21
CA THR A 22 25.38 22.37 25.92
C THR A 22 26.49 21.91 24.97
N ARG A 23 26.31 22.11 23.66
CA ARG A 23 27.34 21.77 22.65
C ARG A 23 28.69 22.46 22.89
N GLU A 24 28.67 23.64 23.49
CA GLU A 24 29.87 24.43 23.76
C GLU A 24 30.63 23.87 24.96
N GLU A 25 29.91 23.45 26.01
CA GLU A 25 30.49 22.77 27.17
C GLU A 25 31.04 21.40 26.77
N ALA A 26 30.27 20.62 26.02
CA ALA A 26 30.71 19.32 25.51
C ALA A 26 31.95 19.46 24.60
N ALA A 27 32.05 20.53 23.82
CA ALA A 27 33.23 20.80 23.01
C ALA A 27 34.46 21.15 23.86
N ARG A 28 34.27 21.94 24.93
CA ARG A 28 35.35 22.34 25.85
C ARG A 28 35.89 21.15 26.63
N GLU A 29 35.00 20.31 27.14
CA GLU A 29 35.34 19.12 27.93
C GLU A 29 36.08 18.06 27.11
N LEU A 30 35.72 17.90 25.84
CA LEU A 30 36.37 16.96 24.91
C LEU A 30 37.58 17.56 24.16
N GLY A 31 38.01 18.77 24.51
CA GLY A 31 39.20 19.43 23.94
C GLY A 31 39.07 19.85 22.48
N TYR A 32 37.85 20.08 21.98
CA TYR A 32 37.63 20.63 20.64
C TYR A 32 37.80 22.16 20.65
N LYS A 33 38.29 22.72 19.53
CA LYS A 33 38.45 24.18 19.33
C LYS A 33 37.14 24.96 19.49
N GLY A 34 36.00 24.28 19.32
CA GLY A 34 34.66 24.81 19.62
C GLY A 34 33.56 23.87 19.13
N TYR A 35 32.31 24.31 19.26
CA TYR A 35 31.15 23.49 18.86
C TYR A 35 31.18 23.13 17.35
N LYS A 36 31.78 23.98 16.51
CA LYS A 36 31.87 23.75 15.06
C LYS A 36 32.72 22.52 14.72
N SER A 37 33.86 22.33 15.39
CA SER A 37 34.71 21.14 15.19
C SER A 37 34.01 19.86 15.64
N LEU A 38 33.29 19.92 16.76
CA LEU A 38 32.46 18.81 17.26
C LEU A 38 31.33 18.48 16.26
N HIS A 39 30.67 19.50 15.72
CA HIS A 39 29.61 19.36 14.72
C HIS A 39 30.11 18.73 13.42
N ILE A 40 31.30 19.12 12.94
CA ILE A 40 31.92 18.52 11.76
C ILE A 40 32.20 17.03 12.01
N LYS A 41 32.66 16.65 13.21
CA LYS A 41 32.84 15.25 13.54
C LYS A 41 31.50 14.50 13.49
N MET A 42 30.48 15.00 14.18
CA MET A 42 29.15 14.38 14.19
C MET A 42 28.53 14.20 12.80
N THR A 43 28.60 15.23 11.96
CA THR A 43 28.07 15.17 10.59
C THR A 43 28.83 14.17 9.71
N ARG A 44 30.16 14.03 9.88
CA ARG A 44 30.96 12.99 9.19
C ARG A 44 30.56 11.57 9.63
N HIS A 45 30.17 11.39 10.88
CA HIS A 45 29.66 10.12 11.41
C HIS A 45 28.16 9.91 11.18
N GLY A 46 27.53 10.76 10.38
CA GLY A 46 26.13 10.60 9.97
C GLY A 46 25.13 11.07 11.02
N PHE A 47 25.46 12.06 11.84
CA PHE A 47 24.53 12.68 12.77
C PHE A 47 24.21 14.12 12.36
N ARG A 48 22.93 14.52 12.47
CA ARG A 48 22.46 15.89 12.22
C ARG A 48 22.00 16.50 13.54
N TRP A 49 22.30 17.79 13.73
CA TRP A 49 21.82 18.54 14.88
C TRP A 49 20.35 18.91 14.70
N ASP A 50 19.51 18.55 15.67
CA ASP A 50 18.15 19.06 15.78
C ASP A 50 18.11 20.25 16.73
N ARG A 51 17.66 21.40 16.22
CA ARG A 51 17.57 22.65 17.00
C ARG A 51 16.44 22.60 18.03
N ASN A 52 15.39 21.84 17.77
CA ASN A 52 14.21 21.77 18.63
C ASN A 52 14.44 20.81 19.79
N ALA A 53 15.01 19.64 19.49
CA ALA A 53 15.31 18.63 20.51
C ALA A 53 16.65 18.86 21.23
N GLY A 54 17.50 19.79 20.76
CA GLY A 54 18.80 20.07 21.37
C GLY A 54 19.76 18.87 21.38
N ARG A 55 19.61 17.94 20.43
CA ARG A 55 20.39 16.69 20.36
C ARG A 55 20.79 16.34 18.93
N TYR A 56 21.78 15.45 18.80
CA TYR A 56 22.16 14.87 17.51
C TYR A 56 21.29 13.66 17.19
N LEU A 57 20.70 13.63 15.99
CA LEU A 57 19.92 12.51 15.47
C LEU A 57 20.71 11.78 14.38
N PRO A 58 20.69 10.44 14.34
CA PRO A 58 21.31 9.70 13.24
C PRO A 58 20.58 10.01 11.92
N VAL A 59 21.34 10.49 10.95
CA VAL A 59 20.92 10.59 9.56
C VAL A 59 20.99 9.19 8.99
N CYS A 60 19.85 8.50 8.97
CA CYS A 60 19.74 7.22 8.27
C CYS A 60 20.12 7.45 6.80
N LYS A 61 21.28 6.94 6.37
CA LYS A 61 21.66 6.81 4.95
C LYS A 61 21.00 5.58 4.32
N GLU A 62 19.81 5.24 4.79
CA GLU A 62 18.97 4.29 4.10
C GLU A 62 18.20 5.10 3.07
N LYS A 63 18.42 4.78 1.79
CA LYS A 63 17.55 5.22 0.68
C LYS A 63 16.14 5.20 1.22
N ALA A 64 15.49 6.37 1.26
CA ALA A 64 14.16 6.58 1.82
C ALA A 64 13.37 5.28 1.79
N LEU A 65 13.35 4.56 2.93
CA LEU A 65 12.39 3.50 3.13
C LEU A 65 11.08 4.23 3.01
N THR A 66 10.50 4.08 1.83
CA THR A 66 9.20 4.64 1.56
C THR A 66 8.34 3.99 2.61
N CYS A 67 7.65 4.80 3.41
CA CYS A 67 6.58 4.31 4.25
C CYS A 67 5.78 3.28 3.43
N PRO A 68 5.51 2.08 3.96
CA PRO A 68 4.50 1.22 3.40
C PRO A 68 3.15 1.85 3.72
N CYS A 69 2.88 3.00 3.09
CA CYS A 69 1.54 3.25 2.60
C CYS A 69 1.24 2.04 1.70
N PRO A 70 0.03 1.48 1.69
CA PRO A 70 -0.35 0.54 0.65
C PRO A 70 -0.22 1.26 -0.69
N ARG A 71 0.97 1.17 -1.29
CA ARG A 71 1.20 1.50 -2.69
C ARG A 71 0.27 0.53 -3.37
N GLN A 72 -0.79 1.05 -3.97
CA GLN A 72 -1.50 0.29 -4.98
C GLN A 72 -0.44 -0.03 -6.02
N GLU A 73 0.13 -1.23 -5.95
CA GLU A 73 0.96 -1.72 -7.01
C GLU A 73 0.11 -1.62 -8.27
N PRO A 74 0.69 -1.13 -9.37
CA PRO A 74 -0.06 -1.05 -10.60
C PRO A 74 -0.51 -2.47 -10.93
N LEU A 75 -1.83 -2.70 -10.88
CA LEU A 75 -2.44 -3.98 -11.24
C LEU A 75 -2.83 -3.93 -12.72
N GLY A 76 -2.63 -5.05 -13.40
CA GLY A 76 -3.11 -5.23 -14.76
C GLY A 76 -2.39 -4.40 -15.82
N ARG A 77 -3.17 -3.82 -16.74
CA ARG A 77 -2.65 -3.11 -17.93
C ARG A 77 -1.76 -1.90 -17.58
N ALA A 78 -2.01 -1.23 -16.45
CA ALA A 78 -1.18 -0.11 -15.97
C ALA A 78 0.23 -0.56 -15.53
N ALA A 79 0.34 -1.75 -14.92
CA ALA A 79 1.62 -2.35 -14.54
C ALA A 79 2.50 -2.57 -15.76
N ARG A 80 1.88 -3.14 -16.80
CA ARG A 80 2.56 -3.46 -18.04
C ARG A 80 3.05 -2.20 -18.76
N ILE A 81 2.31 -1.09 -18.69
CA ILE A 81 2.76 0.21 -19.21
C ILE A 81 4.03 0.66 -18.50
N ILE A 82 4.02 0.66 -17.16
CA ILE A 82 5.16 1.10 -16.34
C ILE A 82 6.39 0.22 -16.57
N GLU A 83 6.19 -1.09 -16.70
CA GLU A 83 7.24 -2.07 -16.98
C GLU A 83 7.86 -1.86 -18.37
N LEU A 84 7.03 -1.78 -19.42
CA LEU A 84 7.49 -1.58 -20.80
C LEU A 84 8.28 -0.27 -20.95
N ILE A 85 7.77 0.82 -20.35
CA ILE A 85 8.46 2.11 -20.38
C ILE A 85 9.74 2.08 -19.54
N GLY A 86 9.72 1.40 -18.39
CA GLY A 86 10.91 1.17 -17.57
C GLY A 86 12.00 0.36 -18.27
N GLN A 87 11.64 -0.52 -19.21
CA GLN A 87 12.57 -1.24 -20.10
C GLN A 87 13.14 -0.36 -21.23
N GLY A 88 12.79 0.94 -21.27
CA GLY A 88 13.24 1.88 -22.30
C GLY A 88 12.43 1.84 -23.60
N ILE A 89 11.29 1.14 -23.61
CA ILE A 89 10.40 1.15 -24.77
C ILE A 89 9.66 2.49 -24.78
N GLY A 90 9.90 3.29 -25.82
CA GLY A 90 9.25 4.60 -25.95
C GLY A 90 7.71 4.51 -25.90
N ALA A 91 7.07 5.52 -25.30
CA ALA A 91 5.64 5.53 -25.01
C ALA A 91 4.73 5.20 -26.22
N LYS A 92 5.13 5.57 -27.44
CA LYS A 92 4.40 5.22 -28.67
C LYS A 92 4.39 3.71 -28.95
N LYS A 93 5.55 3.05 -28.82
CA LYS A 93 5.66 1.61 -29.01
C LYS A 93 4.94 0.86 -27.89
N ALA A 94 5.05 1.32 -26.65
CA ALA A 94 4.31 0.76 -25.53
C ALA A 94 2.78 0.81 -25.75
N ALA A 95 2.26 1.94 -26.24
CA ALA A 95 0.85 2.10 -26.59
C ALA A 95 0.39 1.09 -27.66
N GLN A 96 1.17 0.91 -28.73
CA GLN A 96 0.88 -0.05 -29.80
C GLN A 96 0.89 -1.49 -29.29
N THR A 97 1.90 -1.88 -28.51
CA THR A 97 2.01 -3.22 -27.92
C THR A 97 0.79 -3.57 -27.06
N LEU A 98 0.28 -2.57 -26.33
CA LEU A 98 -0.89 -2.71 -25.47
C LEU A 98 -2.21 -2.36 -26.17
N ARG A 99 -2.24 -2.22 -27.50
CA ARG A 99 -3.44 -1.95 -28.31
C ARG A 99 -4.19 -0.67 -27.93
N PHE A 100 -3.49 0.36 -27.47
CA PHE A 100 -4.05 1.71 -27.46
C PHE A 100 -3.95 2.31 -28.86
N SER A 101 -4.92 3.12 -29.25
CA SER A 101 -4.93 3.81 -30.53
C SER A 101 -3.78 4.82 -30.64
N ASP A 102 -3.47 5.53 -29.55
CA ASP A 102 -2.36 6.45 -29.47
C ASP A 102 -1.80 6.55 -28.04
N HIS A 103 -0.56 7.05 -27.91
CA HIS A 103 0.06 7.34 -26.61
C HIS A 103 -0.76 8.34 -25.76
N ARG A 104 -1.58 9.17 -26.40
CA ARG A 104 -2.54 10.08 -25.73
C ARG A 104 -3.67 9.33 -25.03
N GLU A 105 -4.22 8.31 -25.68
CA GLU A 105 -5.25 7.44 -25.08
C GLU A 105 -4.64 6.66 -23.91
N MET A 106 -3.42 6.13 -24.09
CA MET A 106 -2.67 5.48 -23.02
C MET A 106 -2.44 6.44 -21.82
N ALA A 107 -2.11 7.72 -22.09
CA ALA A 107 -1.96 8.72 -21.04
C ALA A 107 -3.29 9.05 -20.33
N ALA A 108 -4.39 9.14 -21.06
CA ALA A 108 -5.73 9.35 -20.48
C ALA A 108 -6.16 8.14 -19.61
N TYR A 109 -5.88 6.93 -20.07
CA TYR A 109 -6.09 5.70 -19.30
C TYR A 109 -5.29 5.72 -17.98
N MET A 110 -3.98 6.02 -18.05
CA MET A 110 -3.12 6.11 -16.86
C MET A 110 -3.58 7.22 -15.91
N ALA A 111 -4.01 8.37 -16.42
CA ALA A 111 -4.58 9.46 -15.63
C ALA A 111 -5.88 9.05 -14.92
N GLY A 112 -6.76 8.30 -15.60
CA GLY A 112 -7.99 7.74 -15.00
C GLY A 112 -7.71 6.73 -13.89
N LYS A 113 -6.56 6.04 -13.95
CA LYS A 113 -6.07 5.14 -12.90
C LYS A 113 -5.26 5.85 -11.79
N GLY A 114 -5.11 7.17 -11.86
CA GLY A 114 -4.42 7.96 -10.83
C GLY A 114 -2.90 8.07 -11.02
N TYR A 115 -2.38 7.73 -12.20
CA TYR A 115 -0.96 7.84 -12.55
C TYR A 115 -0.66 9.13 -13.32
N ARG A 116 0.50 9.74 -13.08
CA ARG A 116 1.03 10.86 -13.85
C ARG A 116 2.41 10.54 -14.41
N TRP A 117 2.73 11.17 -15.54
CA TRP A 117 4.04 11.09 -16.16
C TRP A 117 5.05 11.95 -15.40
N ASP A 118 6.17 11.36 -15.00
CA ASP A 118 7.35 12.09 -14.51
C ASP A 118 8.33 12.29 -15.68
N PRO A 119 8.61 13.54 -16.10
CA PRO A 119 9.63 13.79 -17.12
C PRO A 119 11.04 13.39 -16.66
N VAL A 120 11.32 13.39 -15.35
CA VAL A 120 12.65 13.06 -14.80
C VAL A 120 12.91 11.56 -14.86
N GLN A 121 11.94 10.76 -14.43
CA GLN A 121 12.03 9.30 -14.49
C GLN A 121 11.66 8.74 -15.87
N SER A 122 11.08 9.57 -16.75
CA SER A 122 10.48 9.15 -18.01
C SER A 122 9.56 7.94 -17.82
N ASN A 123 8.78 7.93 -16.74
CA ASN A 123 7.86 6.85 -16.40
C ASN A 123 6.67 7.38 -15.57
N TYR A 124 5.64 6.55 -15.40
CA TYR A 124 4.45 6.89 -14.64
C TYR A 124 4.59 6.59 -13.14
N PHE A 125 4.09 7.48 -12.29
CA PHE A 125 4.03 7.32 -10.84
C PHE A 125 2.62 7.59 -10.30
N VAL A 126 2.28 6.96 -9.17
CA VAL A 126 0.99 7.14 -8.49
C VAL A 126 0.95 8.53 -7.87
N ARG A 127 -0.14 9.27 -8.07
CA ARG A 127 -0.40 10.48 -7.30
C ARG A 127 -0.52 10.09 -5.83
N ALA A 128 0.50 10.36 -5.02
CA ALA A 128 0.30 10.50 -3.58
C ALA A 128 -0.83 11.51 -3.44
N LYS A 129 -1.93 11.13 -2.77
CA LYS A 129 -3.03 12.07 -2.51
C LYS A 129 -2.42 13.28 -1.82
N GLU A 130 -2.20 14.35 -2.58
CA GLU A 130 -1.92 15.66 -2.03
C GLU A 130 -3.21 16.05 -1.32
N ASN A 131 -3.24 15.75 -0.02
CA ASN A 131 -4.16 16.39 0.90
C ASN A 131 -3.89 17.89 0.76
N ILE A 132 -4.83 18.58 0.12
CA ILE A 132 -4.93 20.03 0.22
C ILE A 132 -4.99 20.32 1.72
N ALA A 133 -4.04 21.15 2.16
CA ALA A 133 -3.82 21.50 3.53
C ALA A 133 -5.09 22.07 4.18
N GLU A 134 -5.57 21.40 5.22
CA GLU A 134 -6.16 22.08 6.37
C GLU A 134 -5.52 21.48 7.63
N GLU A 135 -4.81 22.35 8.33
CA GLU A 135 -4.28 22.14 9.66
C GLU A 135 -5.44 21.88 10.65
N LYS A 136 -5.28 20.88 11.51
CA LYS A 136 -5.46 21.01 12.96
C LYS A 136 -5.04 19.74 13.70
N SER A 137 -3.95 19.88 14.44
CA SER A 137 -3.73 19.45 15.83
C SER A 137 -4.36 18.14 16.31
N GLY A 138 -3.51 17.24 16.79
CA GLY A 138 -3.93 16.17 17.70
C GLY A 138 -2.91 15.06 17.81
N GLU A 139 -1.94 15.22 18.70
CA GLU A 139 -1.08 14.16 19.26
C GLU A 139 -1.94 12.93 19.67
N GLN A 140 -1.50 11.67 19.65
CA GLN A 140 -0.24 11.10 20.12
C GLN A 140 -0.22 9.61 19.70
N CYS A 141 0.90 9.12 19.13
CA CYS A 141 1.13 7.68 18.98
C CYS A 141 1.97 7.18 20.16
N LEU A 142 1.46 6.15 20.84
CA LEU A 142 2.10 5.45 21.94
C LEU A 142 3.31 4.64 21.46
N GLU A 143 4.37 4.80 22.23
CA GLU A 143 5.68 4.15 22.13
C GLU A 143 5.55 2.64 22.36
N SER A 144 6.09 1.85 21.43
CA SER A 144 6.25 0.40 21.61
C SER A 144 7.60 0.16 22.30
N ALA A 145 7.56 -0.22 23.58
CA ALA A 145 8.72 -0.74 24.29
C ALA A 145 8.76 -2.26 24.10
N GLU A 146 9.82 -2.74 23.44
CA GLU A 146 10.22 -4.14 23.44
C GLU A 146 10.85 -4.46 24.80
N THR A 147 10.33 -5.45 25.52
CA THR A 147 11.03 -6.08 26.64
C THR A 147 11.25 -7.56 26.37
N ASP A 148 12.45 -7.98 26.69
CA ASP A 148 13.06 -9.27 26.39
C ASP A 148 12.29 -10.47 26.96
N TYR A 149 12.21 -11.54 26.16
CA TYR A 149 11.70 -12.84 26.56
C TYR A 149 12.77 -13.64 27.30
N THR A 150 12.57 -13.85 28.59
CA THR A 150 13.09 -15.03 29.30
C THR A 150 12.08 -15.51 30.35
N GLY A 151 11.61 -16.76 30.20
CA GLY A 151 11.20 -17.63 31.31
C GLY A 151 9.79 -17.48 31.88
N SER A 152 8.90 -18.39 31.46
CA SER A 152 7.89 -19.11 32.27
C SER A 152 7.11 -18.36 33.37
N ASN A 153 5.84 -18.04 33.11
CA ASN A 153 4.66 -18.51 33.86
C ASN A 153 3.40 -17.69 33.49
N ASN A 154 2.45 -18.37 32.84
CA ASN A 154 1.14 -17.84 32.48
C ASN A 154 0.22 -17.75 33.71
N ALA A 155 -0.01 -16.55 34.25
CA ALA A 155 -1.23 -16.18 34.98
C ALA A 155 -1.14 -14.69 35.38
N GLY A 156 -1.55 -13.77 34.50
CA GLY A 156 -1.67 -12.36 34.89
C GLY A 156 -1.66 -11.31 33.79
N LEU A 157 -1.52 -11.68 32.52
CA LEU A 157 -1.18 -10.69 31.48
C LEU A 157 -2.36 -9.93 30.83
N PHE A 158 -3.63 -10.23 31.13
CA PHE A 158 -4.74 -9.50 30.51
C PHE A 158 -5.97 -9.34 31.44
N PRO A 159 -5.96 -8.41 32.41
CA PRO A 159 -7.12 -8.15 33.29
C PRO A 159 -8.39 -7.72 32.53
N ASN A 160 -8.27 -7.33 31.26
CA ASN A 160 -9.38 -6.92 30.40
C ASN A 160 -9.67 -7.88 29.24
N ALA A 161 -8.97 -9.01 29.11
CA ALA A 161 -9.24 -9.98 28.03
C ALA A 161 -10.65 -10.57 28.13
N THR A 162 -11.17 -10.71 29.35
CA THR A 162 -12.53 -11.18 29.64
C THR A 162 -13.60 -10.33 28.95
N ARG A 163 -13.35 -9.03 28.75
CA ARG A 163 -14.28 -8.12 28.05
C ARG A 163 -14.44 -8.47 26.57
N TYR A 164 -13.42 -9.07 25.97
CA TYR A 164 -13.40 -9.40 24.54
C TYR A 164 -13.83 -10.84 24.25
N LEU A 165 -14.09 -11.67 25.27
CA LEU A 165 -14.55 -13.05 25.08
C LEU A 165 -15.81 -13.16 24.20
N PRO A 166 -16.89 -12.35 24.39
CA PRO A 166 -18.07 -12.46 23.54
C PRO A 166 -17.78 -12.07 22.07
N LEU A 167 -16.86 -11.13 21.87
CA LEU A 167 -16.42 -10.72 20.54
C LEU A 167 -15.57 -11.82 19.87
N LEU A 168 -14.67 -12.45 20.63
CA LEU A 168 -13.83 -13.56 20.16
C LEU A 168 -14.67 -14.79 19.84
N GLU A 169 -15.68 -15.13 20.66
CA GLU A 169 -16.66 -16.17 20.36
C GLU A 169 -17.46 -15.86 19.10
N TRP A 170 -17.85 -14.60 18.89
CA TRP A 170 -18.56 -14.20 17.67
C TRP A 170 -17.67 -14.25 16.42
N LEU A 171 -16.39 -13.86 16.55
CA LEU A 171 -15.41 -13.91 15.47
C LEU A 171 -15.07 -15.37 15.11
N THR A 172 -14.87 -16.23 16.11
CA THR A 172 -14.63 -17.67 15.90
C THR A 172 -15.85 -18.36 15.30
N ALA A 173 -17.08 -18.00 15.71
CA ALA A 173 -18.30 -18.50 15.08
C ALA A 173 -18.45 -18.10 13.59
N LYS A 174 -17.73 -17.06 13.14
CA LYS A 174 -17.71 -16.60 11.75
C LYS A 174 -16.35 -16.83 11.09
N GLN A 175 -15.53 -17.68 11.67
CA GLN A 175 -14.17 -17.94 11.20
C GLN A 175 -14.17 -18.37 9.73
N ASP A 176 -15.01 -19.31 9.31
CA ASP A 176 -15.08 -19.77 7.91
C ASP A 176 -15.36 -18.61 6.93
N LYS A 177 -16.25 -17.69 7.33
CA LYS A 177 -16.60 -16.53 6.50
C LYS A 177 -15.50 -15.47 6.51
N LEU A 178 -14.79 -15.32 7.62
CA LEU A 178 -13.61 -14.46 7.72
C LEU A 178 -12.45 -15.04 6.90
N GLU A 179 -12.24 -16.35 6.96
CA GLU A 179 -11.28 -17.08 6.14
C GLU A 179 -11.65 -16.96 4.66
N GLU A 180 -12.91 -17.10 4.25
CA GLU A 180 -13.35 -16.84 2.87
C GLU A 180 -13.09 -15.39 2.43
N LEU A 181 -13.36 -14.41 3.30
CA LEU A 181 -13.11 -12.98 3.01
C LEU A 181 -11.62 -12.64 2.92
N LEU A 182 -10.80 -13.27 3.77
CA LEU A 182 -9.35 -13.04 3.86
C LEU A 182 -8.60 -13.84 2.79
N SER A 183 -9.07 -15.05 2.46
CA SER A 183 -8.60 -15.86 1.33
C SER A 183 -9.09 -15.34 -0.02
N GLY A 184 -10.10 -14.45 -0.03
CA GLY A 184 -10.52 -13.67 -1.20
C GLY A 184 -9.44 -12.76 -1.81
N GLN A 185 -8.26 -12.65 -1.18
CA GLN A 185 -7.03 -12.26 -1.85
C GLN A 185 -6.46 -13.46 -2.62
N ASP A 186 -6.94 -13.65 -3.86
CA ASP A 186 -6.23 -14.26 -5.01
C ASP A 186 -7.04 -15.18 -5.94
N ASP A 187 -8.37 -15.29 -5.79
CA ASP A 187 -9.22 -15.84 -6.85
C ASP A 187 -9.48 -14.86 -8.01
N SER A 188 -8.63 -13.84 -8.14
CA SER A 188 -8.71 -12.75 -9.13
C SER A 188 -8.50 -13.18 -10.60
N TYR A 189 -8.37 -14.48 -10.87
CA TYR A 189 -8.04 -15.01 -12.19
C TYR A 189 -9.14 -15.81 -12.88
N ASN A 190 -10.18 -16.29 -12.18
CA ASN A 190 -11.24 -17.06 -12.82
C ASN A 190 -12.61 -16.43 -12.58
N ILE A 191 -13.04 -15.61 -13.54
CA ILE A 191 -14.43 -15.15 -13.64
C ILE A 191 -15.31 -16.40 -13.80
N PRO A 192 -16.29 -16.66 -12.90
CA PRO A 192 -17.16 -17.82 -12.98
C PRO A 192 -17.91 -17.83 -14.32
N ARG A 193 -17.89 -18.95 -15.05
CA ARG A 193 -18.68 -19.10 -16.27
C ARG A 193 -19.96 -19.84 -15.94
N PHE A 194 -21.09 -19.15 -16.01
CA PHE A 194 -22.40 -19.76 -15.79
C PHE A 194 -22.97 -20.25 -17.12
N VAL A 195 -23.28 -21.53 -17.22
CA VAL A 195 -24.07 -22.08 -18.33
C VAL A 195 -25.53 -21.98 -17.93
N ILE A 196 -26.23 -20.94 -18.41
CA ILE A 196 -27.65 -20.74 -18.14
C ILE A 196 -28.45 -21.44 -19.24
N PRO A 197 -29.30 -22.43 -18.93
CA PRO A 197 -30.11 -23.11 -19.92
C PRO A 197 -31.20 -22.17 -20.46
N GLY A 198 -31.34 -22.07 -21.79
CA GLY A 198 -32.39 -21.29 -22.42
C GLY A 198 -31.98 -20.66 -23.76
N GLY A 199 -32.97 -20.11 -24.47
CA GLY A 199 -32.74 -19.32 -25.68
C GLY A 199 -32.17 -17.93 -25.36
N PHE A 200 -31.36 -17.39 -26.26
CA PHE A 200 -30.76 -16.07 -26.07
C PHE A 200 -31.73 -14.95 -26.47
N ILE A 201 -31.93 -13.99 -25.56
CA ILE A 201 -32.72 -12.78 -25.81
C ILE A 201 -31.81 -11.56 -25.68
N THR A 202 -31.79 -10.69 -26.70
CA THR A 202 -31.02 -9.45 -26.66
C THR A 202 -31.79 -8.37 -25.91
N LYS A 203 -31.15 -7.71 -24.94
CA LYS A 203 -31.68 -6.52 -24.28
C LYS A 203 -30.67 -5.38 -24.36
N GLY A 204 -31.16 -4.19 -24.73
CA GLY A 204 -30.39 -2.95 -24.65
C GLY A 204 -30.51 -2.34 -23.26
N VAL A 205 -29.39 -1.95 -22.66
CA VAL A 205 -29.34 -1.30 -21.34
C VAL A 205 -28.74 0.08 -21.50
N HIS A 206 -29.41 1.10 -20.96
CA HIS A 206 -28.83 2.45 -20.85
C HIS A 206 -27.85 2.51 -19.68
N MET A 207 -26.64 3.02 -19.91
CA MET A 207 -25.61 3.15 -18.88
C MET A 207 -24.72 4.38 -19.08
N SER A 208 -24.02 4.77 -18.01
CA SER A 208 -23.07 5.87 -18.07
C SER A 208 -21.86 5.53 -18.94
N GLN A 209 -21.31 6.53 -19.63
CA GLN A 209 -20.13 6.37 -20.50
C GLN A 209 -18.92 5.79 -19.75
N ARG A 210 -18.74 6.16 -18.47
CA ARG A 210 -17.62 5.65 -17.66
C ARG A 210 -17.76 4.16 -17.37
N LEU A 211 -18.99 3.70 -17.11
CA LEU A 211 -19.25 2.28 -16.85
C LEU A 211 -19.05 1.44 -18.11
N ASP A 212 -19.52 1.92 -19.27
CA ASP A 212 -19.27 1.27 -20.57
C ASP A 212 -17.76 1.12 -20.83
N GLN A 213 -16.98 2.19 -20.60
CA GLN A 213 -15.53 2.14 -20.77
C GLN A 213 -14.89 1.09 -19.83
N MET A 214 -15.32 1.04 -18.56
CA MET A 214 -14.81 0.03 -17.63
C MET A 214 -15.12 -1.40 -18.07
N VAL A 215 -16.33 -1.66 -18.59
CA VAL A 215 -16.70 -2.98 -19.10
C VAL A 215 -15.86 -3.37 -20.31
N ARG A 216 -15.60 -2.42 -21.23
CA ARG A 216 -14.74 -2.64 -22.40
C ARG A 216 -13.28 -2.91 -22.00
N ASP A 217 -12.74 -2.10 -21.10
CA ASP A 217 -11.37 -2.26 -20.61
C ASP A 217 -11.20 -3.63 -19.92
N PHE A 218 -12.15 -4.01 -19.07
CA PHE A 218 -12.13 -5.28 -18.36
C PHE A 218 -12.26 -6.48 -19.32
N SER A 219 -13.14 -6.38 -20.32
CA SER A 219 -13.31 -7.40 -21.36
C SER A 219 -11.99 -7.64 -22.14
N GLN A 220 -11.29 -6.56 -22.50
CA GLN A 220 -9.99 -6.66 -23.19
C GLN A 220 -8.90 -7.21 -22.28
N GLU A 221 -8.86 -6.78 -21.02
CA GLU A 221 -7.84 -7.16 -20.05
C GLU A 221 -7.93 -8.65 -19.68
N LYS A 222 -9.15 -9.14 -19.41
CA LYS A 222 -9.38 -10.52 -18.96
C LYS A 222 -9.71 -11.48 -20.10
N LYS A 223 -9.80 -11.01 -21.35
CA LYS A 223 -10.21 -11.81 -22.53
C LYS A 223 -11.53 -12.54 -22.32
N VAL A 224 -12.49 -11.86 -21.70
CA VAL A 224 -13.85 -12.35 -21.42
C VAL A 224 -14.84 -11.51 -22.22
N SER A 225 -15.90 -12.14 -22.72
CA SER A 225 -16.93 -11.42 -23.47
C SER A 225 -17.72 -10.47 -22.57
N GLN A 226 -18.16 -9.33 -23.09
CA GLN A 226 -19.00 -8.40 -22.31
C GLN A 226 -20.29 -9.08 -21.84
N ARG A 227 -20.83 -9.98 -22.65
CA ARG A 227 -21.98 -10.82 -22.31
C ARG A 227 -21.75 -11.62 -21.02
N GLU A 228 -20.64 -12.35 -20.92
CA GLU A 228 -20.30 -13.12 -19.71
C GLU A 228 -20.14 -12.21 -18.49
N ILE A 229 -19.56 -11.02 -18.66
CA ILE A 229 -19.44 -10.02 -17.56
C ILE A 229 -20.83 -9.67 -17.02
N PHE A 230 -21.79 -9.37 -17.91
CA PHE A 230 -23.16 -9.04 -17.49
C PHE A 230 -23.91 -10.24 -16.90
N GLU A 231 -23.73 -11.44 -17.45
CA GLU A 231 -24.35 -12.65 -16.90
C GLU A 231 -23.90 -12.91 -15.46
N VAL A 232 -22.59 -12.87 -15.20
CA VAL A 232 -22.05 -13.02 -13.84
C VAL A 232 -22.57 -11.94 -12.90
N ALA A 233 -22.53 -10.67 -13.35
CA ALA A 233 -23.02 -9.56 -12.55
C ALA A 233 -24.51 -9.68 -12.20
N LEU A 234 -25.33 -10.15 -13.14
CA LEU A 234 -26.76 -10.37 -12.92
C LEU A 234 -27.02 -11.56 -12.00
N VAL A 235 -26.29 -12.67 -12.15
CA VAL A 235 -26.37 -13.83 -11.25
C VAL A 235 -26.03 -13.42 -9.82
N ASP A 236 -24.95 -12.67 -9.63
CA ASP A 236 -24.54 -12.17 -8.32
C ASP A 236 -25.54 -11.16 -7.75
N PHE A 237 -26.06 -10.27 -8.58
CA PHE A 237 -27.11 -9.33 -8.19
C PHE A 237 -28.35 -10.07 -7.70
N PHE A 238 -28.89 -11.01 -8.48
CA PHE A 238 -30.09 -11.77 -8.12
C PHE A 238 -29.89 -12.63 -6.86
N ARG A 239 -28.69 -13.22 -6.68
CA ARG A 239 -28.34 -13.91 -5.44
C ARG A 239 -28.36 -13.00 -4.22
N LYS A 240 -27.87 -11.76 -4.36
CA LYS A 240 -27.83 -10.78 -3.26
C LYS A 240 -29.20 -10.19 -2.93
N TYR A 241 -30.06 -10.01 -3.92
CA TYR A 241 -31.32 -9.26 -3.79
C TYR A 241 -32.60 -10.13 -3.84
N GLY A 242 -32.51 -11.41 -3.49
CA GLY A 242 -33.69 -12.22 -3.11
C GLY A 242 -34.04 -13.40 -4.01
N TYR A 243 -33.37 -13.58 -5.15
CA TYR A 243 -33.60 -14.69 -6.08
C TYR A 243 -32.57 -15.84 -5.93
N ARG A 244 -32.04 -16.02 -4.73
CA ARG A 244 -30.95 -16.98 -4.48
C ARG A 244 -31.39 -18.41 -4.78
N ARG A 245 -32.60 -18.80 -4.36
CA ARG A 245 -33.10 -20.18 -4.52
C ARG A 245 -33.33 -20.54 -5.98
N GLU A 246 -33.87 -19.59 -6.75
CA GLU A 246 -34.19 -19.71 -8.16
C GLU A 246 -32.91 -19.81 -9.00
N ILE A 247 -31.93 -18.93 -8.72
CA ILE A 247 -30.63 -18.97 -9.38
C ILE A 247 -29.89 -20.25 -9.04
N ASP A 248 -29.86 -20.66 -7.77
CA ASP A 248 -29.18 -21.90 -7.37
C ASP A 248 -29.87 -23.14 -7.96
N ALA A 249 -31.20 -23.15 -8.09
CA ALA A 249 -31.93 -24.21 -8.78
C ALA A 249 -31.60 -24.24 -10.28
N MET A 250 -31.58 -23.06 -10.93
CA MET A 250 -31.24 -22.92 -12.35
C MET A 250 -29.80 -23.36 -12.66
N LEU A 251 -28.85 -23.10 -11.76
CA LEU A 251 -27.45 -23.50 -11.90
C LEU A 251 -27.21 -24.98 -11.55
N LYS A 252 -28.03 -25.57 -10.67
CA LYS A 252 -27.95 -27.01 -10.33
C LYS A 252 -28.47 -27.92 -11.42
N MET A 253 -29.38 -27.44 -12.27
CA MET A 253 -29.86 -28.20 -13.44
C MET A 253 -28.79 -28.43 -14.52
N THR A 254 -27.63 -27.79 -14.39
CA THR A 254 -26.55 -27.84 -15.39
C THR A 254 -25.35 -28.72 -15.00
N TYR A 255 -25.35 -29.32 -13.79
CA TYR A 255 -24.34 -30.28 -13.32
C TYR A 255 -24.86 -31.71 -13.29
#